data_AF-A0A4U3ARA9-F1
#
_entry.id   AF-A0A4U3ARA9-F1
#
_cell.length_a   1.000
_cell.length_b   1.000
_cell.length_c   1.000
_cell.angle_alpha   90.00
_cell.angle_beta   90.00
_cell.angle_gamma   90.00
#
_symmetry.space_group_name_H-M   'P 1'
#
loop_
_entity.id
_entity.type
_entity.pdbx_description
1 polymer ?
#
loop_
_entity_poly.entity_id
_entity_poly.type
_entity_poly.pdbx_seq_one_letter_code
_entity_poly.pdbx_strand_id
1 'polypeptide(L)'
;TTLLNRILSENHGHKLAVIVNEIGQIGIDNQLIMNVEEEIMEMTNGCLCCTVREDLLVALKQLLDVKAEGKMEFDGLVIETTGLANPGPIIQTFFLDPVIQSAYQINGVVTVVDSYHIHKHFEKGLEAKEQIAFADVVLVNKLDLVDESEKENLLQELQGINPTAKLIEATNCDVDIPSLLQIQT
;
A
#
# COMPACT_ATOMS: atom_id res chain seq x y z
N THR A 1 8.38 -5.25 -0.06
CA THR A 1 8.93 -5.13 -1.43
C THR A 1 8.49 -6.23 -2.39
N THR A 2 8.53 -7.54 -2.07
CA THR A 2 8.22 -8.62 -3.07
C THR A 2 6.90 -8.43 -3.82
N LEU A 3 5.79 -8.14 -3.12
CA LEU A 3 4.49 -7.92 -3.77
C LEU A 3 4.53 -6.75 -4.75
N LEU A 4 5.10 -5.61 -4.35
CA LEU A 4 5.23 -4.43 -5.21
C LEU A 4 6.06 -4.74 -6.45
N ASN A 5 7.17 -5.46 -6.29
CA ASN A 5 7.99 -5.89 -7.43
C ASN A 5 7.21 -6.76 -8.41
N ARG A 6 6.37 -7.68 -7.91
CA ARG A 6 5.50 -8.50 -8.76
C ARG A 6 4.47 -7.64 -9.49
N ILE A 7 3.82 -6.71 -8.78
CA ILE A 7 2.90 -5.73 -9.39
C ILE A 7 3.61 -4.91 -10.48
N LEU A 8 4.88 -4.57 -10.31
CA LEU A 8 5.60 -3.75 -11.28
C LEU A 8 6.25 -4.53 -12.43
N SER A 9 6.43 -5.85 -12.31
CA SER A 9 7.19 -6.64 -13.29
C SER A 9 6.33 -7.61 -14.09
N GLU A 10 5.18 -8.03 -13.55
CA GLU A 10 4.29 -8.97 -14.21
C GLU A 10 3.43 -8.29 -15.28
N ASN A 11 3.12 -9.01 -16.35
CA ASN A 11 2.21 -8.51 -17.38
C ASN A 11 0.76 -8.82 -17.00
N HIS A 12 0.14 -7.93 -16.24
CA HIS A 12 -1.25 -8.01 -15.82
C HIS A 12 -2.17 -7.07 -16.62
N GLY A 13 -1.68 -6.47 -17.72
CA GLY A 13 -2.49 -5.66 -18.64
C GLY A 13 -2.84 -4.25 -18.17
N HIS A 14 -2.29 -3.79 -17.04
CA HIS A 14 -2.46 -2.43 -16.51
C HIS A 14 -1.15 -1.65 -16.58
N LYS A 15 -1.24 -0.34 -16.75
CA LYS A 15 -0.10 0.58 -16.65
C LYS A 15 -0.22 1.37 -15.35
N LEU A 16 0.62 1.04 -14.38
CA LEU A 16 0.51 1.58 -13.03
C LEU A 16 1.54 2.70 -12.80
N ALA A 17 1.08 3.80 -12.21
CA ALA A 17 1.94 4.72 -11.50
C ALA A 17 2.14 4.22 -10.06
N VAL A 18 3.31 4.48 -9.46
CA VAL A 18 3.59 4.10 -8.07
C VAL A 18 4.08 5.31 -7.29
N ILE A 19 3.50 5.53 -6.12
CA ILE A 19 4.01 6.46 -5.10
C ILE A 19 4.53 5.62 -3.94
N VAL A 20 5.80 5.80 -3.60
CA VAL A 20 6.45 5.12 -2.46
C VAL A 20 6.74 6.18 -1.42
N ASN A 21 6.22 5.99 -0.20
CA ASN A 21 6.32 6.99 0.86
C ASN A 21 7.48 6.74 1.86
N GLU A 22 8.42 5.82 1.59
CA GLU A 22 9.58 5.56 2.47
C GLU A 22 10.92 6.07 1.92
N ILE A 23 11.77 6.52 2.86
CA ILE A 23 13.21 6.72 2.69
C ILE A 23 13.86 5.32 2.60
N GLY A 24 14.06 4.82 1.38
CA GLY A 24 14.72 3.54 1.16
C GLY A 24 14.86 3.21 -0.33
N GLN A 25 16.10 3.02 -0.78
CA GLN A 25 16.45 2.72 -2.17
C GLN A 25 15.69 1.49 -2.68
N ILE A 26 14.73 1.73 -3.55
CA ILE A 26 14.11 0.69 -4.35
C ILE A 26 14.99 0.48 -5.59
N GLY A 27 15.84 -0.55 -5.54
CA GLY A 27 16.51 -1.10 -6.72
C GLY A 27 15.55 -1.95 -7.54
N ILE A 28 14.64 -1.32 -8.29
CA ILE A 28 13.80 -2.00 -9.27
C ILE A 28 14.25 -1.57 -10.66
N ASP A 29 14.86 -2.52 -11.36
CA ASP A 29 15.24 -2.36 -12.76
C ASP A 29 14.00 -2.42 -13.67
N ASN A 30 13.90 -1.41 -14.54
CA ASN A 30 13.18 -1.38 -15.83
C ASN A 30 11.69 -1.01 -15.95
N GLN A 31 11.03 -0.40 -14.97
CA GLN A 31 9.77 0.34 -15.23
C GLN A 31 9.75 1.67 -14.49
N LEU A 32 9.35 2.74 -15.20
CA LEU A 32 9.50 4.15 -14.79
C LEU A 32 8.91 4.41 -13.40
N ILE A 33 9.79 4.45 -12.41
CA ILE A 33 9.51 4.95 -11.07
C ILE A 33 9.60 6.47 -11.14
N MET A 34 8.56 7.20 -10.71
CA MET A 34 8.83 8.53 -10.15
C MET A 34 9.45 8.30 -8.78
N ASN A 35 10.78 8.18 -8.76
CA ASN A 35 11.51 8.36 -7.51
C ASN A 35 11.24 9.80 -7.09
N VAL A 36 10.57 9.97 -5.95
CA VAL A 36 10.58 11.25 -5.22
C VAL A 36 11.96 11.34 -4.57
N GLU A 37 13.02 11.50 -5.36
CA GLU A 37 14.35 11.78 -4.83
C GLU A 37 14.95 13.01 -5.53
N GLU A 38 15.29 13.98 -4.68
CA GLU A 38 16.03 15.22 -4.90
C GLU A 38 15.27 16.49 -5.34
N GLU A 39 14.23 16.86 -4.58
CA GLU A 39 14.37 18.09 -3.80
C GLU A 39 14.36 17.69 -2.32
N ILE A 40 15.54 17.41 -1.76
CA ILE A 40 15.72 17.43 -0.32
C ILE A 40 15.52 18.89 0.11
N MET A 41 14.29 19.28 0.39
CA MET A 41 14.05 20.41 1.29
C MET A 41 14.34 19.91 2.70
N GLU A 42 15.57 20.11 3.14
CA GLU A 42 15.93 20.07 4.55
C GLU A 42 15.19 21.21 5.26
N MET A 43 14.05 20.98 5.93
CA MET A 43 13.44 22.04 6.77
C MET A 43 12.70 21.56 8.03
N THR A 44 13.28 21.95 9.16
CA THR A 44 12.74 22.75 10.29
C THR A 44 11.28 22.55 10.75
N ASN A 45 11.12 21.84 11.88
CA ASN A 45 10.10 22.04 12.93
C ASN A 45 8.59 21.98 12.55
N GLY A 46 8.07 20.84 12.07
CA GLY A 46 6.63 20.59 11.95
C GLY A 46 6.27 19.08 12.00
N CYS A 47 5.11 18.73 12.56
CA CYS A 47 4.70 17.34 12.82
C CYS A 47 4.63 16.43 11.56
N LEU A 48 5.19 15.22 11.66
CA LEU A 48 5.32 14.18 10.61
C LEU A 48 4.02 13.81 9.87
N CYS A 49 2.85 14.00 10.49
CA CYS A 49 1.56 13.60 9.91
C CYS A 49 0.94 14.62 8.95
N CYS A 50 1.29 15.91 9.05
CA CYS A 50 0.75 16.94 8.16
C CYS A 50 1.51 17.00 6.84
N THR A 51 2.84 16.86 6.90
CA THR A 51 3.73 16.87 5.72
C THR A 51 3.44 15.71 4.79
N VAL A 52 3.31 14.48 5.29
CA VAL A 52 3.01 13.30 4.46
C VAL A 52 1.71 13.46 3.65
N ARG A 53 0.69 14.11 4.23
CA ARG A 53 -0.58 14.36 3.53
C ARG A 53 -0.43 15.42 2.44
N GLU A 54 0.28 16.51 2.74
CA GLU A 54 0.55 17.57 1.78
C GLU A 54 1.41 17.06 0.62
N ASP A 55 2.45 16.27 0.91
CA ASP A 55 3.34 15.65 -0.07
C ASP A 55 2.59 14.68 -0.99
N LEU A 56 1.73 13.83 -0.41
CA LEU A 56 0.88 12.94 -1.20
C LEU A 56 -0.04 13.73 -2.13
N LEU A 57 -0.65 14.81 -1.64
CA LEU A 57 -1.56 15.63 -2.44
C LEU A 57 -0.83 16.30 -3.62
N VAL A 58 0.39 16.78 -3.39
CA VAL A 58 1.24 17.36 -4.44
C VAL A 58 1.59 16.30 -5.48
N ALA A 59 2.06 15.12 -5.06
CA ALA A 59 2.41 14.03 -5.96
C ALA A 59 1.21 13.57 -6.81
N LEU A 60 0.03 13.43 -6.20
CA LEU A 60 -1.21 13.06 -6.90
C LEU A 60 -1.60 14.09 -7.97
N LYS A 61 -1.45 15.40 -7.69
CA LYS A 61 -1.75 16.48 -8.64
C LYS A 61 -0.75 16.51 -9.78
N GLN A 62 0.55 16.35 -9.49
CA GLN A 62 1.59 16.24 -10.51
C GLN A 62 1.34 15.06 -11.47
N LEU A 63 0.90 13.91 -10.95
CA LEU A 63 0.51 12.75 -11.76
C LEU A 63 -0.67 13.06 -12.71
N LEU A 64 -1.64 13.88 -12.27
CA LEU A 64 -2.72 14.32 -13.14
C LEU A 64 -2.21 15.26 -14.24
N ASP A 65 -1.31 16.18 -13.90
CA ASP A 65 -0.76 17.14 -14.86
C ASP A 65 0.05 16.41 -15.96
N VAL A 66 0.97 15.51 -15.59
CA VAL A 66 1.77 14.77 -16.59
C VAL A 66 0.90 13.85 -17.47
N LYS A 67 -0.20 13.33 -16.93
CA LYS A 67 -1.19 12.55 -17.70
C LYS A 67 -1.97 13.43 -18.66
N ALA A 68 -2.44 14.60 -18.20
CA ALA A 68 -3.16 15.56 -19.04
C ALA A 68 -2.29 16.12 -20.18
N GLU A 69 -0.99 16.27 -19.94
CA GLU A 69 0.00 16.70 -20.94
C GLU A 69 0.42 15.57 -21.91
N GLY A 70 -0.06 14.34 -21.71
CA GLY A 70 0.32 13.16 -22.52
C GLY A 70 1.79 12.75 -22.35
N LYS A 71 2.46 13.21 -21.30
CA LYS A 71 3.86 12.85 -20.98
C LYS A 71 3.96 11.45 -20.38
N MET A 72 2.93 10.99 -19.70
CA MET A 72 2.87 9.68 -19.07
C MET A 72 1.46 9.09 -19.16
N GLU A 73 1.37 7.84 -19.59
CA GLU A 73 0.11 7.10 -19.69
C GLU A 73 0.05 6.02 -18.62
N PHE A 74 -0.94 6.10 -17.74
CA PHE A 74 -1.23 5.10 -16.72
C PHE A 74 -2.74 5.01 -16.47
N ASP A 75 -3.23 3.83 -16.12
CA ASP A 75 -4.63 3.53 -15.84
C ASP A 75 -4.89 3.15 -14.37
N GLY A 76 -3.84 2.99 -13.57
CA GLY A 76 -3.93 2.75 -12.13
C GLY A 76 -2.81 3.42 -11.34
N LEU A 77 -3.01 3.50 -10.03
CA LEU A 77 -2.07 4.05 -9.06
C LEU A 77 -1.92 3.07 -7.90
N VAL A 78 -0.67 2.78 -7.53
CA VAL A 78 -0.35 2.04 -6.31
C VAL A 78 0.36 2.98 -5.35
N ILE A 79 -0.10 3.00 -4.09
CA ILE A 79 0.54 3.77 -3.03
C ILE A 79 1.12 2.77 -2.03
N GLU A 80 2.45 2.73 -1.92
CA GLU A 80 3.12 2.03 -0.83
C GLU A 80 3.19 2.97 0.38
N THR A 81 2.44 2.62 1.42
CA THR A 81 2.48 3.32 2.70
C THR A 81 3.71 2.88 3.48
N THR A 82 4.27 3.76 4.30
CA THR A 82 5.38 3.37 5.19
C THR A 82 4.97 2.24 6.12
N GLY A 83 5.94 1.45 6.60
CA GLY A 83 5.68 0.30 7.47
C GLY A 83 4.96 0.65 8.78
N LEU A 84 4.94 1.93 9.15
CA LEU A 84 4.27 2.49 10.33
C LEU A 84 3.12 3.46 9.98
N ALA A 85 2.84 3.70 8.70
CA ALA A 85 1.77 4.61 8.32
C ALA A 85 0.40 3.99 8.61
N ASN A 86 -0.49 4.81 9.17
CA ASN A 86 -1.90 4.52 9.27
C ASN A 86 -2.56 4.79 7.90
N PRO A 87 -3.33 3.84 7.32
CA PRO A 87 -4.02 4.04 6.04
C PRO A 87 -5.07 5.16 6.06
N GLY A 88 -5.68 5.43 7.21
CA GLY A 88 -6.78 6.38 7.39
C GLY A 88 -6.51 7.79 6.83
N PRO A 89 -5.43 8.49 7.24
CA PRO A 89 -5.07 9.80 6.69
C PRO A 89 -4.85 9.83 5.16
N ILE A 90 -4.32 8.74 4.60
CA ILE A 90 -4.11 8.60 3.15
C ILE A 90 -5.46 8.48 2.46
N ILE A 91 -6.32 7.57 2.93
CA ILE A 91 -7.68 7.37 2.42
C ILE A 91 -8.48 8.68 2.49
N GLN A 92 -8.41 9.41 3.60
CA GLN A 92 -9.08 10.71 3.77
C GLN A 92 -8.70 11.73 2.70
N THR A 93 -7.47 11.69 2.17
CA THR A 93 -7.03 12.62 1.11
C THR A 93 -7.86 12.45 -0.15
N PHE A 94 -8.24 11.23 -0.50
CA PHE A 94 -9.09 10.92 -1.66
C PHE A 94 -10.55 11.35 -1.49
N PHE A 95 -11.02 11.51 -0.25
CA PHE A 95 -12.40 11.94 0.04
C PHE A 95 -12.54 13.44 0.31
N LEU A 96 -11.47 14.10 0.78
CA LEU A 96 -11.54 15.49 1.24
C LEU A 96 -11.06 16.52 0.21
N ASP A 97 -10.19 16.16 -0.74
CA ASP A 97 -9.78 17.07 -1.82
C ASP A 97 -10.67 16.85 -3.07
N PRO A 98 -11.44 17.85 -3.52
CA PRO A 98 -12.36 17.69 -4.66
C PRO A 98 -11.69 17.33 -5.98
N VAL A 99 -10.46 17.79 -6.21
CA VAL A 99 -9.70 17.48 -7.43
C VAL A 99 -9.32 16.01 -7.41
N ILE A 100 -8.77 15.53 -6.30
CA ILE A 100 -8.41 14.11 -6.16
C ILE A 100 -9.65 13.22 -6.22
N GLN A 101 -10.72 13.59 -5.51
CA GLN A 101 -11.97 12.84 -5.49
C GLN A 101 -12.59 12.69 -6.89
N SER A 102 -12.48 13.71 -7.74
CA SER A 102 -13.02 13.66 -9.09
C SER A 102 -12.14 12.90 -10.09
N ALA A 103 -10.85 12.76 -9.80
CA ALA A 103 -9.86 12.20 -10.73
C ALA A 103 -9.43 10.76 -10.39
N TYR A 104 -9.53 10.36 -9.12
CA TYR A 104 -9.10 9.05 -8.63
C TYR A 104 -10.23 8.35 -7.87
N GLN A 105 -10.20 7.02 -7.90
CA GLN A 105 -11.04 6.16 -7.07
C GLN A 105 -10.14 5.15 -6.37
N ILE A 106 -10.36 4.94 -5.07
CA ILE A 106 -9.69 3.87 -4.33
C ILE A 106 -10.37 2.54 -4.70
N ASN A 107 -9.59 1.59 -5.24
CA ASN A 107 -10.06 0.24 -5.51
C ASN A 107 -10.09 -0.61 -4.24
N GLY A 108 -9.05 -0.52 -3.42
CA GLY A 108 -9.01 -1.14 -2.12
C GLY A 108 -7.68 -0.96 -1.41
N VAL A 109 -7.66 -1.35 -0.15
CA VAL A 109 -6.51 -1.36 0.74
C VAL A 109 -6.03 -2.79 0.92
N VAL A 110 -4.76 -3.04 0.60
CA VAL A 110 -4.13 -4.34 0.77
C VAL A 110 -3.11 -4.25 1.90
N THR A 111 -3.24 -5.11 2.91
CA THR A 111 -2.24 -5.24 3.99
C THR A 111 -1.55 -6.58 3.88
N VAL A 112 -0.22 -6.57 3.83
CA VAL A 112 0.59 -7.80 3.83
C VAL A 112 1.02 -8.10 5.26
N VAL A 113 0.58 -9.24 5.79
CA VAL A 113 0.91 -9.73 7.14
C VAL A 113 2.04 -10.74 7.03
N ASP A 114 3.12 -10.53 7.77
CA ASP A 114 4.15 -11.54 8.02
C ASP A 114 3.66 -12.48 9.13
N SER A 115 3.17 -13.67 8.76
CA SER A 115 2.58 -14.62 9.71
C SER A 115 3.55 -15.06 10.81
N TYR A 116 4.84 -15.10 10.52
CA TYR A 116 5.87 -15.52 11.47
C TYR A 116 6.18 -14.45 12.53
N HIS A 117 6.02 -13.17 12.19
CA HIS A 117 6.38 -12.06 13.08
C HIS A 117 5.21 -11.27 13.64
N ILE A 118 3.99 -11.44 13.12
CA ILE A 118 2.84 -10.57 13.43
C ILE A 118 2.54 -10.40 14.92
N HIS A 119 2.64 -11.46 15.73
CA HIS A 119 2.41 -11.37 17.17
C HIS A 119 3.36 -10.38 17.86
N LYS A 120 4.63 -10.30 17.42
CA LYS A 120 5.59 -9.32 17.94
C LYS A 120 5.19 -7.89 17.59
N HIS A 121 4.44 -7.68 16.50
CA HIS A 121 3.92 -6.36 16.14
C HIS A 121 2.68 -6.02 16.97
N PHE A 122 1.81 -6.99 17.25
CA PHE A 122 0.65 -6.78 18.14
C PHE A 122 1.04 -6.45 19.58
N GLU A 123 2.18 -6.94 20.06
CA GLU A 123 2.71 -6.59 21.38
C GLU A 123 3.30 -5.17 21.45
N LYS A 124 3.81 -4.65 20.31
CA LYS A 124 4.47 -3.34 20.26
C LYS A 124 3.50 -2.17 20.25
N GLY A 125 2.31 -2.36 19.69
CA GLY A 125 1.34 -1.27 19.55
C GLY A 125 0.12 -1.65 18.72
N LEU A 126 -0.66 -0.63 18.37
CA LEU A 126 -1.93 -0.78 17.65
C LEU A 126 -1.76 -0.68 16.13
N GLU A 127 -0.61 -0.21 15.63
CA GLU A 127 -0.39 0.16 14.24
C GLU A 127 -0.69 -0.99 13.27
N ALA A 128 -0.19 -2.20 13.57
CA ALA A 128 -0.47 -3.38 12.76
C ALA A 128 -1.96 -3.75 12.76
N LYS A 129 -2.63 -3.61 13.91
CA LYS A 129 -4.07 -3.88 14.03
C LYS A 129 -4.89 -2.85 13.27
N GLU A 130 -4.49 -1.58 13.30
CA GLU A 130 -5.13 -0.52 12.53
C GLU A 130 -4.98 -0.76 11.03
N GLN A 131 -3.78 -1.11 10.54
CA GLN A 131 -3.56 -1.46 9.14
C GLN A 131 -4.48 -2.61 8.70
N ILE A 132 -4.54 -3.69 9.50
CA ILE A 132 -5.45 -4.82 9.25
C ILE A 132 -6.91 -4.37 9.27
N ALA A 133 -7.31 -3.50 10.19
CA ALA A 133 -8.68 -3.01 10.32
C ALA A 133 -9.14 -2.14 9.14
N PHE A 134 -8.22 -1.45 8.45
CA PHE A 134 -8.52 -0.69 7.24
C PHE A 134 -8.44 -1.50 5.95
N ALA A 135 -7.95 -2.74 6.00
CA ALA A 135 -7.74 -3.55 4.82
C ALA A 135 -9.06 -4.09 4.23
N ASP A 136 -9.18 -4.03 2.90
CA ASP A 136 -10.16 -4.82 2.16
C ASP A 136 -9.63 -6.25 1.92
N VAL A 137 -8.32 -6.36 1.76
CA VAL A 137 -7.61 -7.65 1.62
C VAL A 137 -6.43 -7.71 2.57
N VAL A 138 -6.36 -8.79 3.33
CA VAL A 138 -5.19 -9.13 4.14
C VAL A 138 -4.49 -10.31 3.50
N LEU A 139 -3.29 -10.06 2.98
CA LEU A 139 -2.40 -11.08 2.44
C LEU A 139 -1.59 -11.68 3.59
N VAL A 140 -1.97 -12.88 4.05
CA VAL A 140 -1.30 -13.62 5.11
C VAL A 140 -0.12 -14.38 4.50
N ASN A 141 1.05 -13.76 4.54
CA ASN A 141 2.25 -14.22 3.87
C ASN A 141 3.22 -14.95 4.82
N LYS A 142 4.11 -15.76 4.25
CA LYS A 142 5.12 -16.60 4.95
C LYS A 142 4.52 -17.74 5.76
N LEU A 143 3.40 -18.28 5.29
CA LEU A 143 2.73 -19.41 5.95
C LEU A 143 3.58 -20.68 5.99
N ASP A 144 4.61 -20.78 5.15
CA ASP A 144 5.64 -21.83 5.18
C ASP A 144 6.53 -21.81 6.43
N LEU A 145 6.51 -20.73 7.22
CA LEU A 145 7.33 -20.57 8.42
C LEU A 145 6.57 -20.85 9.73
N VAL A 146 5.28 -21.14 9.67
CA VAL A 146 4.42 -21.41 10.83
C VAL A 146 3.76 -22.77 10.70
N ASP A 147 3.44 -23.40 11.83
CA ASP A 147 2.68 -24.66 11.79
C ASP A 147 1.18 -24.44 11.58
N GLU A 148 0.44 -25.52 11.28
CA GLU A 148 -1.00 -25.44 11.02
C GLU A 148 -1.79 -24.89 12.21
N SER A 149 -1.37 -25.16 13.45
CA SER A 149 -2.06 -24.66 14.63
C SER A 149 -1.84 -23.16 14.83
N GLU A 150 -0.61 -22.69 14.58
CA GLU A 150 -0.27 -21.26 14.59
C GLU A 150 -1.02 -20.51 13.49
N LYS A 151 -1.09 -21.10 12.30
CA LYS A 151 -1.85 -20.57 11.17
C LYS A 151 -3.35 -20.43 11.49
N GLU A 152 -4.00 -21.50 11.97
CA GLU A 152 -5.43 -21.46 12.30
C GLU A 152 -5.75 -20.38 13.34
N ASN A 153 -4.93 -20.30 14.38
CA ASN A 153 -5.07 -19.28 15.43
C ASN A 153 -4.90 -17.86 14.85
N LEU A 154 -3.88 -17.66 14.01
CA LEU A 154 -3.64 -16.36 13.38
C LEU A 154 -4.80 -15.95 12.47
N LEU A 155 -5.32 -16.86 11.64
CA LEU A 155 -6.45 -16.55 10.76
C LEU A 155 -7.69 -16.13 11.56
N GLN A 156 -7.97 -16.80 12.69
CA GLN A 156 -9.06 -16.41 13.59
C GLN A 156 -8.82 -15.04 14.22
N GLU A 157 -7.59 -14.74 14.65
CA GLU A 157 -7.26 -13.44 15.24
C GLU A 157 -7.41 -12.30 14.21
N LEU A 158 -6.89 -12.48 12.99
CA LEU A 158 -7.03 -11.51 11.91
C LEU A 158 -8.49 -11.25 11.55
N GLN A 159 -9.29 -12.31 11.49
CA GLN A 159 -10.72 -12.20 11.21
C GLN A 159 -11.50 -11.56 12.38
N GLY A 160 -11.00 -11.71 13.61
CA GLY A 160 -11.50 -10.99 14.79
C GLY A 160 -11.19 -9.49 14.76
N ILE A 161 -10.04 -9.10 14.19
CA ILE A 161 -9.67 -7.68 14.01
C ILE A 161 -10.50 -7.05 12.87
N ASN A 162 -10.59 -7.74 11.74
CA ASN A 162 -11.34 -7.26 10.57
C ASN A 162 -12.20 -8.38 9.97
N PRO A 163 -13.49 -8.48 10.36
CA PRO A 163 -14.39 -9.50 9.83
C PRO A 163 -14.77 -9.33 8.36
N THR A 164 -14.56 -8.13 7.80
CA THR A 164 -14.94 -7.80 6.42
C THR A 164 -13.82 -8.00 5.41
N ALA A 165 -12.57 -8.03 5.87
CA ALA A 165 -11.42 -8.26 5.00
C ALA A 165 -11.44 -9.67 4.41
N LYS A 166 -11.11 -9.77 3.12
CA LYS A 166 -10.78 -11.04 2.49
C LYS A 166 -9.37 -11.44 2.89
N LEU A 167 -9.24 -12.58 3.57
CA LEU A 167 -7.93 -13.19 3.87
C LEU A 167 -7.45 -13.98 2.65
N ILE A 168 -6.22 -13.72 2.22
CA ILE A 168 -5.55 -14.49 1.16
C ILE A 168 -4.29 -15.10 1.76
N GLU A 169 -4.20 -16.42 1.72
CA GLU A 169 -3.00 -17.15 2.16
C GLU A 169 -1.93 -17.11 1.08
N ALA A 170 -0.67 -16.87 1.47
CA ALA A 170 0.44 -16.84 0.52
C ALA A 170 1.80 -17.23 1.14
N THR A 171 2.71 -17.61 0.25
CA THR A 171 4.15 -17.72 0.49
C THR A 171 4.87 -16.89 -0.56
N ASN A 172 5.89 -16.12 -0.17
CA ASN A 172 6.60 -15.18 -1.06
C ASN A 172 5.68 -14.18 -1.80
N CYS A 173 4.56 -13.83 -1.18
CA CYS A 173 3.50 -13.03 -1.79
C CYS A 173 2.98 -13.62 -3.11
N ASP A 174 3.05 -14.94 -3.33
CA ASP A 174 2.55 -15.60 -4.53
C ASP A 174 1.01 -15.61 -4.53
N VAL A 175 0.45 -14.73 -5.35
CA VAL A 175 -0.98 -14.44 -5.51
C VAL A 175 -1.27 -13.95 -6.92
N ASP A 176 -2.53 -14.07 -7.34
CA ASP A 176 -3.02 -13.53 -8.60
C ASP A 176 -3.11 -11.99 -8.54
N ILE A 177 -2.14 -11.32 -9.15
CA ILE A 177 -2.05 -9.85 -9.20
C ILE A 177 -3.29 -9.21 -9.87
N PRO A 178 -3.79 -9.70 -11.02
CA PRO A 178 -5.02 -9.18 -11.63
C PRO A 178 -6.22 -9.15 -10.66
N SER A 179 -6.48 -10.23 -9.92
CA SER A 179 -7.55 -10.25 -8.92
C SER A 179 -7.32 -9.25 -7.78
N LEU A 180 -6.06 -9.02 -7.39
CA LEU A 180 -5.71 -8.07 -6.35
C LEU A 180 -5.91 -6.61 -6.81
N LEU A 181 -5.65 -6.30 -8.08
CA LEU A 181 -5.84 -4.95 -8.64
C LEU A 181 -7.33 -4.61 -8.88
N GLN A 182 -8.20 -5.62 -8.95
CA GLN A 182 -9.64 -5.47 -9.24
C GLN A 182 -10.54 -5.49 -8.00
N ILE A 183 -9.98 -5.36 -6.80
CA ILE A 183 -10.77 -5.19 -5.58
C ILE A 183 -11.68 -3.96 -5.74
N GLN A 184 -12.89 -4.06 -5.21
CA GLN A 184 -13.83 -2.94 -5.12
C GLN A 184 -14.31 -2.84 -3.68
N THR A 185 -13.85 -1.81 -2.98
CA THR A 185 -14.37 -1.36 -1.67
C THR A 185 -15.82 -0.91 -1.76
#